data_AF-A0A950GVN0-F1
#
_entry.id   AF-A0A950GVN0-F1
#
_cell.length_a   1.000
_cell.length_b   1.000
_cell.length_c   1.000
_cell.angle_alpha   90.00
_cell.angle_beta   90.00
_cell.angle_gamma   90.00
#
_symmetry.space_group_name_H-M   'P 1'
#
loop_
_entity.id
_entity.type
_entity.pdbx_description
1 polymer ?
#
loop_
_entity_poly.entity_id
_entity_poly.type
_entity_poly.pdbx_seq_one_letter_code
_entity_poly.pdbx_strand_id
1 'polypeptide(L)'
;MPRRRQAQAAFGRARLPRRLHPMAWWGWALGLVVAVSQTTDPVLLVLVVAILWTVVVNRRGDAPWSRAFSYYLVLAGGVVVVRVVFRSVFGGDISASSMYVLFTLPHVPLPHWLAGVQLGGPVTLEGTLSAVYSGLQLGVLLCCVGAANSLADPKRALRSLPAALYELGAAVVVAVTVAPQLVESIQRVRRARRLRGGGGRGVHVLRRVAIPVLVDALDRSLRLASAMDSRGYGRTAEASTQARRVTAALLVTGMVGLCLGAYGLVDASTPGGLGLPALIAGSVLCVAGLVLGGRRVHATRYRPDPWGLPEWLVLACGAVPAALLSAGVGGAAALHPSTDPPVWPVLPIGAALALLVGALPAVVAPPPVRAAAGVEAMSRSSTKLSGPSPSGGVGAPVEGVRDADARRVTEPAEMTT
;
A
#
# COMPACT_ATOMS: atom_id res chain seq x y z
N MET A 1 -51.79 14.09 -3.54
CA MET A 1 -50.36 14.47 -3.54
C MET A 1 -49.43 13.26 -3.37
N PRO A 2 -49.21 12.39 -4.39
CA PRO A 2 -48.34 11.21 -4.25
C PRO A 2 -46.93 11.37 -4.85
N ARG A 3 -46.66 12.45 -5.61
CA ARG A 3 -45.39 12.62 -6.38
C ARG A 3 -44.13 12.87 -5.53
N ARG A 4 -44.25 13.31 -4.26
CA ARG A 4 -43.07 13.55 -3.41
C ARG A 4 -42.46 12.28 -2.80
N ARG A 5 -43.24 11.20 -2.63
CA ARG A 5 -42.72 9.92 -2.08
C ARG A 5 -41.99 9.08 -3.14
N GLN A 6 -42.38 9.18 -4.41
CA GLN A 6 -41.69 8.49 -5.51
C GLN A 6 -40.32 9.12 -5.84
N ALA A 7 -40.16 10.43 -5.67
CA ALA A 7 -38.85 11.08 -5.81
C ALA A 7 -37.85 10.63 -4.74
N GLN A 8 -38.30 10.25 -3.53
CA GLN A 8 -37.44 9.72 -2.47
C GLN A 8 -37.07 8.25 -2.67
N ALA A 9 -37.95 7.45 -3.30
CA ALA A 9 -37.67 6.05 -3.63
C ALA A 9 -36.77 5.87 -4.87
N ALA A 10 -36.71 6.87 -5.76
CA ALA A 10 -35.84 6.88 -6.94
C ALA A 10 -34.42 7.42 -6.68
N PHE A 11 -34.12 7.92 -5.47
CA PHE A 11 -32.74 8.03 -4.99
C PHE A 11 -32.24 6.66 -4.52
N GLY A 12 -32.18 5.71 -5.45
CA GLY A 12 -31.50 4.44 -5.23
C GLY A 12 -30.05 4.73 -4.85
N ARG A 13 -29.76 4.71 -3.54
CA ARG A 13 -28.42 4.79 -2.90
C ARG A 13 -27.35 5.32 -3.85
N ALA A 14 -27.40 6.61 -4.17
CA ALA A 14 -26.29 7.25 -4.89
C ALA A 14 -25.04 6.99 -4.03
N ARG A 15 -24.16 6.09 -4.48
CA ARG A 15 -22.97 5.69 -3.72
C ARG A 15 -22.10 6.92 -3.60
N LEU A 16 -22.21 7.62 -2.48
CA LEU A 16 -21.45 8.84 -2.25
C LEU A 16 -19.96 8.53 -2.39
N PRO A 17 -19.19 9.33 -3.14
CA PRO A 17 -17.76 9.15 -3.29
C PRO A 17 -17.10 9.07 -1.91
N ARG A 18 -16.46 7.94 -1.63
CA ARG A 18 -15.85 7.67 -0.33
C ARG A 18 -14.55 6.91 -0.52
N ARG A 19 -13.53 7.29 0.24
CA ARG A 19 -12.30 6.52 0.31
C ARG A 19 -12.49 5.33 1.24
N LEU A 20 -12.28 4.12 0.73
CA LEU A 20 -12.25 2.89 1.53
C LEU A 20 -11.17 2.96 2.62
N HIS A 21 -11.36 2.14 3.66
CA HIS A 21 -10.35 1.95 4.69
C HIS A 21 -9.08 1.29 4.08
N PRO A 22 -7.86 1.83 4.31
CA PRO A 22 -6.62 1.34 3.69
C PRO A 22 -6.35 -0.15 3.93
N MET A 23 -6.65 -0.65 5.13
CA MET A 23 -6.45 -2.07 5.48
C MET A 23 -7.33 -3.02 4.66
N ALA A 24 -8.47 -2.59 4.12
CA ALA A 24 -9.30 -3.44 3.26
C ALA A 24 -8.59 -3.72 1.92
N TRP A 25 -7.93 -2.72 1.33
CA TRP A 25 -7.12 -2.90 0.12
C TRP A 25 -5.89 -3.77 0.36
N TRP A 26 -5.23 -3.59 1.50
CA TRP A 26 -4.12 -4.45 1.90
C TRP A 26 -4.55 -5.90 2.13
N GLY A 27 -5.65 -6.15 2.84
CA GLY A 27 -6.13 -7.50 3.04
C GLY A 27 -6.61 -8.16 1.74
N TRP A 28 -7.23 -7.40 0.82
CA TRP A 28 -7.54 -7.89 -0.52
C TRP A 28 -6.29 -8.30 -1.30
N ALA A 29 -5.27 -7.44 -1.32
CA ALA A 29 -4.02 -7.72 -2.00
C ALA A 29 -3.25 -8.88 -1.36
N LEU A 30 -3.25 -9.00 -0.02
CA LEU A 30 -2.65 -10.13 0.70
C LEU A 30 -3.39 -11.43 0.39
N GLY A 31 -4.72 -11.41 0.28
CA GLY A 31 -5.49 -12.57 -0.18
C GLY A 31 -5.10 -13.00 -1.59
N LEU A 32 -4.94 -12.06 -2.52
CA LEU A 32 -4.43 -12.37 -3.86
C LEU A 32 -2.98 -12.86 -3.86
N VAL A 33 -2.12 -12.35 -2.97
CA VAL A 33 -0.77 -12.88 -2.77
C VAL A 33 -0.82 -14.35 -2.35
N VAL A 34 -1.66 -14.70 -1.37
CA VAL A 34 -1.85 -16.10 -0.95
C VAL A 34 -2.33 -16.95 -2.13
N ALA A 35 -3.33 -16.47 -2.89
CA ALA A 35 -3.83 -17.20 -4.06
C ALA A 35 -2.75 -17.42 -5.14
N VAL A 36 -1.97 -16.39 -5.46
CA VAL A 36 -0.87 -16.45 -6.45
C VAL A 36 0.25 -17.40 -6.01
N SER A 37 0.54 -17.47 -4.71
CA SER A 37 1.53 -18.42 -4.19
C SER A 37 1.17 -19.88 -4.44
N GLN A 38 -0.12 -20.19 -4.63
CA GLN A 38 -0.62 -21.55 -4.88
C GLN A 38 -0.66 -21.93 -6.36
N THR A 39 -0.17 -21.10 -7.28
CA THR A 39 -0.18 -21.42 -8.71
C THR A 39 1.05 -20.89 -9.44
N THR A 40 1.55 -21.70 -10.37
CA THR A 40 2.59 -21.32 -11.34
C THR A 40 2.03 -21.30 -12.76
N ASP A 41 0.72 -21.41 -12.92
CA ASP A 41 0.05 -21.41 -14.22
C ASP A 41 0.11 -20.00 -14.84
N PRO A 42 0.71 -19.84 -16.04
CA PRO A 42 0.88 -18.52 -16.64
C PRO A 42 -0.44 -17.86 -17.02
N VAL A 43 -1.48 -18.63 -17.36
CA VAL A 43 -2.78 -18.09 -17.76
C VAL A 43 -3.50 -17.49 -16.56
N LEU A 44 -3.51 -18.19 -15.42
CA LEU A 44 -4.04 -17.68 -14.15
C LEU A 44 -3.24 -16.46 -13.66
N LEU A 45 -1.92 -16.48 -13.79
CA LEU A 45 -1.08 -15.35 -13.39
C LEU A 45 -1.38 -14.09 -14.23
N VAL A 46 -1.51 -14.23 -15.55
CA VAL A 46 -1.92 -13.13 -16.43
C VAL A 46 -3.34 -12.65 -16.09
N LEU A 47 -4.26 -13.56 -15.78
CA LEU A 47 -5.59 -13.22 -15.30
C LEU A 47 -5.54 -12.37 -14.03
N VAL A 48 -4.70 -12.72 -13.05
CA VAL A 48 -4.51 -11.90 -11.84
C VAL A 48 -3.99 -10.52 -12.18
N VAL A 49 -3.01 -10.39 -13.08
CA VAL A 49 -2.52 -9.07 -13.53
C VAL A 49 -3.65 -8.25 -14.16
N ALA A 50 -4.51 -8.86 -14.98
CA ALA A 50 -5.67 -8.18 -15.57
C ALA A 50 -6.69 -7.74 -14.50
N ILE A 51 -6.91 -8.56 -13.47
CA ILE A 51 -7.76 -8.23 -12.32
C ILE A 51 -7.19 -7.02 -11.56
N LEU A 52 -5.90 -7.08 -11.20
CA LEU A 52 -5.20 -5.99 -10.52
C LEU A 52 -5.28 -4.69 -11.34
N TRP A 53 -4.98 -4.75 -12.64
CA TRP A 53 -5.07 -3.62 -13.55
C TRP A 53 -6.48 -3.02 -13.56
N THR A 54 -7.50 -3.86 -13.72
CA THR A 54 -8.90 -3.43 -13.77
C THR A 54 -9.34 -2.75 -12.48
N VAL A 55 -8.99 -3.31 -11.32
CA VAL A 55 -9.32 -2.73 -10.01
C VAL A 55 -8.56 -1.41 -9.80
N VAL A 56 -7.26 -1.38 -10.10
CA VAL A 56 -6.42 -0.17 -9.94
C VAL A 56 -6.91 0.97 -10.83
N VAL A 57 -7.15 0.72 -12.12
CA VAL A 57 -7.61 1.77 -13.05
C VAL A 57 -8.97 2.34 -12.63
N ASN A 58 -9.88 1.48 -12.17
CA ASN A 58 -11.23 1.91 -11.76
C ASN A 58 -11.24 2.62 -10.40
N ARG A 59 -10.35 2.24 -9.47
CA ARG A 59 -10.45 2.64 -8.05
C ARG A 59 -9.30 3.51 -7.54
N ARG A 60 -8.22 3.70 -8.30
CA ARG A 60 -7.17 4.67 -7.94
C ARG A 60 -7.73 6.10 -7.87
N GLY A 61 -7.28 6.85 -6.87
CA GLY A 61 -7.54 8.29 -6.77
C GLY A 61 -6.50 9.13 -7.52
N ASP A 62 -6.64 10.45 -7.51
CA ASP A 62 -5.78 11.38 -8.27
C ASP A 62 -4.44 11.73 -7.58
N ALA A 63 -3.98 10.91 -6.64
CA ALA A 63 -2.79 11.22 -5.87
C ALA A 63 -1.50 10.82 -6.61
N PRO A 64 -0.32 11.40 -6.28
CA PRO A 64 0.95 11.11 -6.97
C PRO A 64 1.31 9.62 -7.01
N TRP A 65 0.95 8.87 -5.97
CA TRP A 65 1.16 7.42 -5.84
C TRP A 65 0.23 6.57 -6.73
N SER A 66 -0.79 7.14 -7.35
CA SER A 66 -1.70 6.42 -8.27
C SER A 66 -1.03 5.89 -9.53
N ARG A 67 0.14 6.44 -9.88
CA ARG A 67 1.00 5.96 -10.98
C ARG A 67 1.99 4.88 -10.55
N ALA A 68 2.07 4.57 -9.25
CA ALA A 68 3.00 3.56 -8.72
C ALA A 68 2.84 2.22 -9.43
N PHE A 69 1.60 1.79 -9.71
CA PHE A 69 1.30 0.49 -10.29
C PHE A 69 2.02 0.23 -11.63
N SER A 70 2.14 1.24 -12.50
CA SER A 70 2.87 1.11 -13.76
C SER A 70 4.37 0.83 -13.54
N TYR A 71 4.98 1.42 -12.52
CA TYR A 71 6.37 1.12 -12.16
C TYR A 71 6.53 -0.31 -11.61
N TYR A 72 5.55 -0.81 -10.86
CA TYR A 72 5.54 -2.19 -10.39
C TYR A 72 5.41 -3.20 -11.53
N LEU A 73 4.62 -2.89 -12.57
CA LEU A 73 4.55 -3.74 -13.78
C LEU A 73 5.87 -3.79 -14.55
N VAL A 74 6.55 -2.65 -14.70
CA VAL A 74 7.89 -2.60 -15.32
C VAL A 74 8.88 -3.40 -14.49
N LEU A 75 8.87 -3.24 -13.16
CA LEU A 75 9.74 -3.99 -12.26
C LEU A 75 9.44 -5.49 -12.32
N ALA A 76 8.16 -5.90 -12.39
CA ALA A 76 7.75 -7.29 -12.57
C ALA A 76 8.28 -7.88 -13.89
N GLY A 77 8.17 -7.15 -15.00
CA GLY A 77 8.78 -7.55 -16.28
C GLY A 77 10.30 -7.69 -16.16
N GLY A 78 10.96 -6.76 -15.46
CA GLY A 78 12.38 -6.84 -15.15
C GLY A 78 12.76 -8.10 -14.35
N VAL A 79 11.97 -8.49 -13.35
CA VAL A 79 12.18 -9.72 -12.57
C VAL A 79 12.11 -10.96 -13.47
N VAL A 80 11.13 -11.03 -14.37
CA VAL A 80 11.01 -12.15 -15.33
C VAL A 80 12.25 -12.21 -16.22
N VAL A 81 12.65 -11.08 -16.82
CA VAL A 81 13.83 -11.00 -17.71
C VAL A 81 15.09 -11.43 -16.97
N VAL A 82 15.35 -10.87 -15.79
CA VAL A 82 16.52 -11.22 -14.98
C VAL A 82 16.51 -12.71 -14.62
N ARG A 83 15.35 -13.28 -14.29
CA ARG A 83 15.25 -14.70 -13.94
C ARG A 83 15.51 -15.61 -15.14
N VAL A 84 14.98 -15.26 -16.32
CA VAL A 84 15.25 -15.99 -17.57
C VAL A 84 16.73 -15.91 -17.92
N VAL A 85 17.32 -14.71 -17.90
CA VAL A 85 18.75 -14.51 -18.17
C VAL A 85 19.60 -15.31 -17.19
N PHE A 86 19.28 -15.27 -15.88
CA PHE A 86 20.01 -16.03 -14.88
C PHE A 86 19.89 -17.53 -15.12
N ARG A 87 18.69 -18.04 -15.47
CA ARG A 87 18.54 -19.45 -15.85
C ARG A 87 19.33 -19.80 -17.11
N SER A 88 19.31 -18.95 -18.14
CA SER A 88 20.05 -19.21 -19.38
C SER A 88 21.57 -19.19 -19.19
N VAL A 89 22.08 -18.38 -18.24
CA VAL A 89 23.52 -18.26 -17.97
C VAL A 89 24.03 -19.35 -17.01
N PHE A 90 23.25 -19.70 -15.99
CA PHE A 90 23.67 -20.60 -14.90
C PHE A 90 23.00 -21.99 -14.91
N GLY A 91 22.06 -22.22 -15.81
CA GLY A 91 21.19 -23.41 -15.83
C GLY A 91 21.51 -24.40 -16.94
N GLY A 92 22.79 -24.69 -17.20
CA GLY A 92 23.18 -25.78 -18.07
C GLY A 92 22.67 -27.11 -17.52
N ASP A 93 21.60 -27.65 -18.11
CA ASP A 93 20.96 -28.88 -17.66
C ASP A 93 21.85 -30.09 -18.00
N ILE A 94 22.38 -30.77 -16.98
CA ILE A 94 23.30 -31.94 -17.12
C ILE A 94 22.61 -33.12 -17.83
N SER A 95 21.28 -33.14 -17.85
CA SER A 95 20.44 -34.18 -18.47
C SER A 95 19.64 -33.67 -19.68
N ALA A 96 20.24 -32.83 -20.52
CA ALA A 96 19.59 -32.32 -21.73
C ALA A 96 19.32 -33.39 -22.82
N SER A 97 19.62 -34.67 -22.58
CA SER A 97 19.49 -35.75 -23.58
C SER A 97 18.05 -36.02 -24.03
N SER A 98 17.03 -35.57 -23.27
CA SER A 98 15.61 -35.72 -23.60
C SER A 98 14.85 -34.38 -23.74
N MET A 99 15.56 -33.24 -23.72
CA MET A 99 14.97 -31.89 -23.67
C MET A 99 15.17 -31.13 -24.98
N TYR A 100 14.26 -30.20 -25.31
CA TYR A 100 14.38 -29.38 -26.51
C TYR A 100 15.39 -28.25 -26.32
N VAL A 101 16.57 -28.37 -26.91
CA VAL A 101 17.61 -27.32 -26.85
C VAL A 101 17.28 -26.17 -27.80
N LEU A 102 17.18 -24.94 -27.29
CA LEU A 102 17.02 -23.73 -28.11
C LEU A 102 18.36 -23.25 -28.67
N PHE A 103 19.35 -23.08 -27.80
CA PHE A 103 20.70 -22.64 -28.16
C PHE A 103 21.71 -23.07 -27.09
N THR A 104 22.98 -23.14 -27.46
CA THR A 104 24.07 -23.53 -26.56
C THR A 104 24.98 -22.35 -26.30
N LEU A 105 25.22 -22.02 -25.03
CA LEU A 105 26.26 -21.08 -24.65
C LEU A 105 27.61 -21.80 -24.50
N PRO A 106 28.74 -21.14 -24.85
CA PRO A 106 30.05 -21.69 -24.59
C PRO A 106 30.22 -21.99 -23.11
N HIS A 107 30.57 -23.24 -22.81
CA HIS A 107 30.79 -23.72 -21.46
C HIS A 107 32.13 -23.20 -20.94
N VAL A 108 32.12 -22.58 -19.75
CA VAL A 108 33.35 -22.23 -19.04
C VAL A 108 33.54 -23.24 -17.91
N PRO A 109 34.57 -24.09 -17.94
CA PRO A 109 34.82 -25.04 -16.87
C PRO A 109 35.20 -24.25 -15.62
N LEU A 110 34.34 -24.31 -14.61
CA LEU A 110 34.60 -23.68 -13.33
C LEU A 110 35.52 -24.57 -12.48
N PRO A 111 36.44 -23.98 -11.71
CA PRO A 111 37.33 -24.75 -10.84
C PRO A 111 36.53 -25.59 -9.83
N HIS A 112 37.07 -26.75 -9.45
CA HIS A 112 36.40 -27.83 -8.69
C HIS A 112 35.72 -27.40 -7.36
N TRP A 113 36.08 -26.26 -6.79
CA TRP A 113 35.42 -25.70 -5.59
C TRP A 113 34.06 -25.05 -5.90
N LEU A 114 33.77 -24.79 -7.18
CA LEU A 114 32.47 -24.33 -7.70
C LEU A 114 31.72 -25.42 -8.49
N ALA A 115 32.03 -26.71 -8.26
CA ALA A 115 31.52 -27.86 -9.03
C ALA A 115 29.98 -28.01 -9.08
N GLY A 116 29.22 -27.22 -8.32
CA GLY A 116 27.75 -27.17 -8.38
C GLY A 116 27.17 -26.07 -9.26
N VAL A 117 27.99 -25.17 -9.81
CA VAL A 117 27.54 -24.08 -10.69
C VAL A 117 28.19 -24.31 -12.05
N GLN A 118 27.40 -24.31 -13.13
CA GLN A 118 27.92 -24.32 -14.49
C GLN A 118 27.60 -22.98 -15.14
N LEU A 119 28.63 -22.34 -15.71
CA LEU A 119 28.49 -21.13 -16.51
C LEU A 119 28.36 -21.54 -17.98
N GLY A 120 27.21 -21.26 -18.57
CA GLY A 120 26.84 -21.68 -19.92
C GLY A 120 26.28 -23.10 -20.00
N GLY A 121 26.24 -23.66 -21.22
CA GLY A 121 25.62 -24.96 -21.50
C GLY A 121 24.39 -24.86 -22.41
N PRO A 122 23.69 -25.98 -22.68
CA PRO A 122 22.47 -25.99 -23.47
C PRO A 122 21.33 -25.28 -22.73
N VAL A 123 20.75 -24.28 -23.37
CA VAL A 123 19.53 -23.62 -22.90
C VAL A 123 18.33 -24.38 -23.46
N THR A 124 17.61 -25.06 -22.57
CA THR A 124 16.45 -25.89 -22.88
C THR A 124 15.16 -25.07 -22.89
N LEU A 125 14.16 -25.53 -23.64
CA LEU A 125 12.83 -24.94 -23.66
C LEU A 125 12.17 -25.08 -22.29
N GLU A 126 12.30 -26.26 -21.71
CA GLU A 126 11.76 -26.69 -20.43
C GLU A 126 12.31 -25.83 -19.29
N GLY A 127 13.63 -25.66 -19.24
CA GLY A 127 14.29 -24.79 -18.26
C GLY A 127 13.90 -23.32 -18.42
N THR A 128 13.77 -22.85 -19.66
CA THR A 128 13.33 -21.47 -19.96
C THR A 128 11.88 -21.26 -19.54
N LEU A 129 10.97 -22.18 -19.86
CA LEU A 129 9.56 -22.14 -19.44
C LEU A 129 9.42 -22.15 -17.92
N SER A 130 10.17 -23.03 -17.23
CA SER A 130 10.21 -23.07 -15.76
C SER A 130 10.65 -21.74 -15.15
N ALA A 131 11.67 -21.11 -15.72
CA ALA A 131 12.13 -19.79 -15.30
C ALA A 131 11.11 -18.67 -15.59
N VAL A 132 10.43 -18.72 -16.74
CA VAL A 132 9.35 -17.78 -17.08
C VAL A 132 8.19 -17.92 -16.10
N TYR A 133 7.70 -19.14 -15.83
CA TYR A 133 6.55 -19.36 -14.96
C TYR A 133 6.84 -18.92 -13.52
N SER A 134 7.99 -19.33 -13.00
CA SER A 134 8.42 -18.93 -11.66
C SER A 134 8.72 -17.42 -11.56
N GLY A 135 9.24 -16.82 -12.64
CA GLY A 135 9.51 -15.39 -12.74
C GLY A 135 8.21 -14.58 -12.79
N LEU A 136 7.24 -15.06 -13.56
CA LEU A 136 5.91 -14.47 -13.67
C LEU A 136 5.22 -14.50 -12.31
N GLN A 137 5.28 -15.61 -11.58
CA GLN A 137 4.72 -15.71 -10.23
C GLN A 137 5.28 -14.62 -9.30
N LEU A 138 6.62 -14.48 -9.23
CA LEU A 138 7.25 -13.42 -8.45
C LEU A 138 6.84 -12.01 -8.93
N GLY A 139 6.75 -11.82 -10.25
CA GLY A 139 6.30 -10.56 -10.86
C GLY A 139 4.87 -10.20 -10.48
N VAL A 140 3.95 -11.19 -10.46
CA VAL A 140 2.56 -10.98 -10.04
C VAL A 140 2.47 -10.69 -8.55
N LEU A 141 3.23 -11.38 -7.70
CA LEU A 141 3.31 -11.07 -6.26
C LEU A 141 3.74 -9.62 -6.03
N LEU A 142 4.73 -9.15 -6.78
CA LEU A 142 5.17 -7.76 -6.77
C LEU A 142 4.07 -6.79 -7.26
N CYS A 143 3.29 -7.18 -8.27
CA CYS A 143 2.15 -6.39 -8.76
C CYS A 143 1.03 -6.29 -7.70
N CYS A 144 0.76 -7.34 -6.91
CA CYS A 144 -0.21 -7.27 -5.81
C CYS A 144 0.18 -6.20 -4.78
N VAL A 145 1.47 -6.13 -4.42
CA VAL A 145 2.01 -5.08 -3.53
C VAL A 145 1.87 -3.70 -4.18
N GLY A 146 2.18 -3.60 -5.48
CA GLY A 146 2.00 -2.37 -6.24
C GLY A 146 0.55 -1.88 -6.29
N ALA A 147 -0.40 -2.80 -6.46
CA ALA A 147 -1.83 -2.51 -6.44
C ALA A 147 -2.25 -1.98 -5.07
N ALA A 148 -1.85 -2.64 -3.97
CA ALA A 148 -2.12 -2.17 -2.60
C ALA A 148 -1.61 -0.75 -2.37
N ASN A 149 -0.36 -0.45 -2.75
CA ASN A 149 0.24 0.87 -2.58
C ASN A 149 -0.40 1.96 -3.47
N SER A 150 -0.91 1.58 -4.63
CA SER A 150 -1.63 2.51 -5.52
C SER A 150 -3.06 2.85 -5.04
N LEU A 151 -3.70 1.91 -4.34
CA LEU A 151 -5.10 2.01 -3.87
C LEU A 151 -5.21 2.52 -2.43
N ALA A 152 -4.25 2.21 -1.57
CA ALA A 152 -4.22 2.60 -0.16
C ALA A 152 -3.30 3.82 0.05
N ASP A 153 -3.80 4.82 0.77
CA ASP A 153 -2.98 5.97 1.21
C ASP A 153 -2.07 5.53 2.38
N PRO A 154 -0.72 5.54 2.23
CA PRO A 154 0.21 5.09 3.27
C PRO A 154 0.07 5.85 4.58
N LYS A 155 -0.23 7.16 4.53
CA LYS A 155 -0.41 7.99 5.74
C LYS A 155 -1.68 7.62 6.48
N ARG A 156 -2.73 7.20 5.77
CA ARG A 156 -3.96 6.69 6.38
C ARG A 156 -3.77 5.28 6.91
N ALA A 157 -3.01 4.43 6.21
CA ALA A 157 -2.67 3.09 6.68
C ALA A 157 -1.93 3.13 8.03
N LEU A 158 -0.93 4.01 8.16
CA LEU A 158 -0.23 4.24 9.43
C LEU A 158 -1.16 4.74 10.54
N ARG A 159 -2.10 5.63 10.22
CA ARG A 159 -3.11 6.09 11.19
C ARG A 159 -4.12 5.02 11.59
N SER A 160 -4.27 3.96 10.79
CA SER A 160 -5.18 2.86 11.09
C SER A 160 -4.57 1.76 11.95
N LEU A 161 -3.27 1.84 12.26
CA LEU A 161 -2.60 0.89 13.15
C LEU A 161 -3.31 0.81 14.51
N PRO A 162 -3.33 -0.38 15.15
CA PRO A 162 -3.94 -0.57 16.46
C PRO A 162 -3.29 0.35 17.50
N ALA A 163 -4.08 0.71 18.53
CA ALA A 163 -3.64 1.64 19.58
C ALA A 163 -2.38 1.16 20.32
N ALA A 164 -2.12 -0.16 20.38
CA ALA A 164 -0.89 -0.72 20.94
C ALA A 164 0.38 -0.23 20.24
N LEU A 165 0.28 0.16 18.96
CA LEU A 165 1.38 0.67 18.16
C LEU A 165 1.37 2.20 18.07
N TYR A 166 0.64 2.90 18.93
CA TYR A 166 0.48 4.35 18.84
C TYR A 166 1.80 5.10 18.88
N GLU A 167 2.74 4.72 19.75
CA GLU A 167 4.05 5.37 19.86
C GLU A 167 4.87 5.22 18.57
N LEU A 168 4.94 3.99 18.03
CA LEU A 168 5.58 3.71 16.75
C LEU A 168 4.86 4.44 15.61
N GLY A 169 3.53 4.42 15.59
CA GLY A 169 2.71 5.08 14.59
C GLY A 169 2.89 6.60 14.59
N ALA A 170 2.93 7.23 15.76
CA ALA A 170 3.18 8.65 15.91
C ALA A 170 4.57 9.03 15.41
N ALA A 171 5.61 8.29 15.80
CA ALA A 171 6.98 8.51 15.32
C ALA A 171 7.08 8.41 13.79
N VAL A 172 6.48 7.38 13.19
CA VAL A 172 6.50 7.20 11.73
C VAL A 172 5.67 8.28 11.03
N VAL A 173 4.49 8.64 11.54
CA VAL A 173 3.65 9.70 10.96
C VAL A 173 4.37 11.05 11.02
N VAL A 174 5.04 11.36 12.13
CA VAL A 174 5.89 12.56 12.27
C VAL A 174 7.01 12.52 11.24
N ALA A 175 7.75 11.42 11.14
CA ALA A 175 8.84 11.27 10.17
C ALA A 175 8.37 11.48 8.72
N VAL A 176 7.25 10.84 8.34
CA VAL A 176 6.65 10.96 7.00
C VAL A 176 6.14 12.38 6.72
N THR A 177 5.73 13.12 7.75
CA THR A 177 5.26 14.51 7.62
C THR A 177 6.42 15.50 7.54
N VAL A 178 7.53 15.23 8.23
CA VAL A 178 8.73 16.08 8.26
C VAL A 178 9.63 15.83 7.03
N ALA A 179 9.56 14.65 6.40
CA ALA A 179 10.32 14.31 5.19
C ALA A 179 10.29 15.39 4.07
N PRO A 180 9.11 15.89 3.61
CA PRO A 180 9.09 16.96 2.60
C PRO A 180 9.79 18.24 3.08
N GLN A 181 9.69 18.56 4.38
CA GLN A 181 10.32 19.74 4.96
C GLN A 181 11.85 19.62 5.02
N LEU A 182 12.38 18.40 5.18
CA LEU A 182 13.82 18.13 5.09
C LEU A 182 14.32 18.29 3.65
N VAL A 183 13.54 17.83 2.67
CA VAL A 183 13.86 18.01 1.24
C VAL A 183 13.93 19.50 0.90
N GLU A 184 12.95 20.29 1.35
CA GLU A 184 12.98 21.75 1.18
C GLU A 184 14.19 22.39 1.87
N SER A 185 14.52 21.96 3.08
CA SER A 185 15.71 22.44 3.79
C SER A 185 17.01 22.16 3.01
N ILE A 186 17.17 20.94 2.50
CA ILE A 186 18.29 20.55 1.65
C ILE A 186 18.34 21.41 0.39
N GLN A 187 17.20 21.64 -0.27
CA GLN A 187 17.12 22.48 -1.47
C GLN A 187 17.51 23.94 -1.17
N ARG A 188 17.05 24.51 -0.05
CA ARG A 188 17.41 25.86 0.40
C ARG A 188 18.90 25.98 0.66
N VAL A 189 19.50 25.03 1.39
CA VAL A 189 20.95 25.02 1.68
C VAL A 189 21.77 24.88 0.39
N ARG A 190 21.35 23.98 -0.52
CA ARG A 190 21.99 23.83 -1.84
C ARG A 190 21.91 25.10 -2.67
N ARG A 191 20.78 25.81 -2.65
CA ARG A 191 20.59 27.08 -3.39
C ARG A 191 21.45 28.20 -2.81
N ALA A 192 21.47 28.38 -1.49
CA ALA A 192 22.32 29.35 -0.82
C ALA A 192 23.81 29.10 -1.10
N ARG A 193 24.22 27.83 -1.15
CA ARG A 193 25.60 27.46 -1.50
C ARG A 193 25.95 27.79 -2.95
N ARG A 194 25.04 27.56 -3.90
CA ARG A 194 25.23 27.94 -5.31
C ARG A 194 25.44 29.46 -5.44
N LEU A 195 24.69 30.26 -4.69
CA LEU A 195 24.86 31.72 -4.67
C LEU A 195 26.19 32.17 -4.04
N ARG A 196 26.76 31.37 -3.13
CA ARG A 196 28.07 31.63 -2.49
C ARG A 196 29.25 31.03 -3.26
N GLY A 197 29.10 30.76 -4.56
CA GLY A 197 30.17 30.19 -5.40
C GLY A 197 30.55 28.74 -5.08
N GLY A 198 29.74 28.02 -4.30
CA GLY A 198 30.03 26.64 -3.89
C GLY A 198 29.72 25.61 -4.98
N GLY A 199 30.46 25.65 -6.09
CA GLY A 199 30.51 24.61 -7.13
C GLY A 199 31.59 23.59 -6.78
N GLY A 200 31.21 22.42 -6.27
CA GLY A 200 32.16 21.34 -6.01
C GLY A 200 31.45 20.03 -5.72
N ARG A 201 32.06 18.90 -6.11
CA ARG A 201 31.60 17.53 -5.86
C ARG A 201 32.55 16.90 -4.84
N GLY A 202 32.03 16.22 -3.80
CA GLY A 202 32.87 15.50 -2.81
C GLY A 202 32.27 15.40 -1.40
N VAL A 203 32.89 14.56 -0.55
CA VAL A 203 32.46 14.29 0.85
C VAL A 203 32.44 15.56 1.72
N HIS A 204 33.37 16.48 1.46
CA HIS A 204 33.43 17.79 2.13
C HIS A 204 32.20 18.67 1.84
N VAL A 205 31.56 18.48 0.68
CA VAL A 205 30.31 19.15 0.31
C VAL A 205 29.13 18.54 1.05
N LEU A 206 29.13 17.21 1.25
CA LEU A 206 28.11 16.52 2.02
C LEU A 206 28.08 17.05 3.46
N ARG A 207 29.24 17.19 4.12
CA ARG A 207 29.31 17.74 5.50
C ARG A 207 28.72 19.16 5.59
N ARG A 208 29.00 20.03 4.62
CA ARG A 208 28.49 21.42 4.59
C ARG A 208 26.98 21.52 4.33
N VAL A 209 26.36 20.51 3.72
CA VAL A 209 24.89 20.45 3.55
C VAL A 209 24.25 19.71 4.74
N ALA A 210 24.88 18.65 5.23
CA ALA A 210 24.37 17.83 6.31
C ALA A 210 24.31 18.59 7.64
N ILE A 211 25.38 19.30 8.04
CA ILE A 211 25.41 20.00 9.34
C ILE A 211 24.25 21.01 9.45
N PRO A 212 24.04 21.97 8.51
CA PRO A 212 22.92 22.92 8.62
C PRO A 212 21.55 22.25 8.62
N VAL A 213 21.37 21.17 7.85
CA VAL A 213 20.11 20.42 7.80
C VAL A 213 19.86 19.67 9.10
N LEU A 214 20.90 19.10 9.71
CA LEU A 214 20.80 18.43 11.02
C LEU A 214 20.45 19.42 12.13
N VAL A 215 21.07 20.62 12.13
CA VAL A 215 20.74 21.68 13.09
C VAL A 215 19.28 22.14 12.92
N ASP A 216 18.85 22.43 11.68
CA ASP A 216 17.45 22.80 11.38
C ASP A 216 16.46 21.67 11.74
N ALA A 217 16.85 20.41 11.58
CA ALA A 217 16.06 19.26 12.00
C ALA A 217 15.97 19.15 13.53
N LEU A 218 17.06 19.41 14.26
CA LEU A 218 17.11 19.40 15.72
C LEU A 218 16.24 20.52 16.31
N ASP A 219 16.34 21.74 15.79
CA ASP A 219 15.51 22.86 16.25
C ASP A 219 14.02 22.57 16.04
N ARG A 220 13.66 21.94 14.92
CA ARG A 220 12.27 21.51 14.66
C ARG A 220 11.83 20.37 15.55
N SER A 221 12.69 19.39 15.82
CA SER A 221 12.33 18.28 16.71
C SER A 221 12.11 18.80 18.14
N LEU A 222 12.91 19.76 18.62
CA LEU A 222 12.72 20.42 19.91
C LEU A 222 11.40 21.20 19.97
N ARG A 223 11.06 21.98 18.93
CA ARG A 223 9.78 22.71 18.85
C ARG A 223 8.57 21.77 18.77
N LEU A 224 8.70 20.67 18.05
CA LEU A 224 7.64 19.66 17.98
C LEU A 224 7.48 18.96 19.34
N ALA A 225 8.58 18.62 20.00
CA ALA A 225 8.57 17.99 21.32
C ALA A 225 7.88 18.87 22.36
N SER A 226 8.21 20.18 22.42
CA SER A 226 7.54 21.10 23.36
C SER A 226 6.05 21.27 23.07
N ALA A 227 5.66 21.32 21.79
CA ALA A 227 4.26 21.35 21.38
C ALA A 227 3.51 20.04 21.69
N MET A 228 4.19 18.89 21.60
CA MET A 228 3.64 17.58 21.96
C MET A 228 3.44 17.46 23.48
N ASP A 229 4.43 17.88 24.27
CA ASP A 229 4.37 17.87 25.74
C ASP A 229 3.24 18.78 26.25
N SER A 230 3.12 19.99 25.69
CA SER A 230 2.02 20.92 26.01
C SER A 230 0.63 20.36 25.71
N ARG A 231 0.51 19.45 24.74
CA ARG A 231 -0.73 18.75 24.38
C ARG A 231 -0.95 17.45 25.17
N GLY A 232 -0.06 17.13 26.10
CA GLY A 232 -0.13 15.93 26.94
C GLY A 232 0.29 14.63 26.26
N TYR A 233 1.04 14.69 25.15
CA TYR A 233 1.63 13.48 24.56
C TYR A 233 2.67 12.87 25.52
N GLY A 234 2.75 11.54 25.59
CA GLY A 234 3.72 10.83 26.42
C GLY A 234 3.25 10.45 27.83
N ARG A 235 2.05 10.88 28.26
CA ARG A 235 1.41 10.34 29.47
C ARG A 235 0.91 8.92 29.19
N THR A 236 1.77 7.92 29.42
CA THR A 236 1.35 6.52 29.48
C THR A 236 0.53 6.31 30.74
N ALA A 237 -0.68 5.73 30.64
CA ALA A 237 -1.36 5.22 31.82
C ALA A 237 -0.43 4.22 32.52
N GLU A 238 -0.17 4.40 33.81
CA GLU A 238 0.72 3.54 34.59
C GLU A 238 0.26 2.08 34.46
N ALA A 239 0.99 1.29 33.68
CA ALA A 239 0.65 -0.10 33.44
C ALA A 239 1.38 -0.98 34.44
N SER A 240 0.64 -1.85 35.15
CA SER A 240 1.25 -2.86 36.00
C SER A 240 2.23 -3.74 35.21
N THR A 241 3.37 -4.07 35.83
CA THR A 241 4.41 -4.92 35.23
C THR A 241 3.84 -6.26 34.73
N GLN A 242 2.85 -6.80 35.44
CA GLN A 242 2.16 -8.03 35.05
C GLN A 242 1.41 -7.86 33.72
N ALA A 243 0.66 -6.78 33.55
CA ALA A 243 -0.06 -6.53 32.32
C ALA A 243 0.92 -6.38 31.13
N ARG A 244 2.10 -5.77 31.34
CA ARG A 244 3.14 -5.67 30.30
C ARG A 244 3.66 -7.05 29.90
N ARG A 245 3.94 -7.93 30.87
CA ARG A 245 4.38 -9.31 30.63
C ARG A 245 3.33 -10.13 29.90
N VAL A 246 2.05 -10.02 30.26
CA VAL A 246 0.95 -10.73 29.59
C VAL A 246 0.82 -10.31 28.13
N THR A 247 0.86 -9.02 27.83
CA THR A 247 0.82 -8.54 26.44
C THR A 247 2.05 -9.01 25.65
N ALA A 248 3.24 -8.96 26.24
CA ALA A 248 4.46 -9.47 25.59
C ALA A 248 4.35 -10.98 25.31
N ALA A 249 3.90 -11.77 26.29
CA ALA A 249 3.71 -13.21 26.13
C ALA A 249 2.68 -13.52 25.03
N LEU A 250 1.53 -12.84 25.02
CA LEU A 250 0.51 -13.03 23.97
C LEU A 250 1.05 -12.71 22.57
N LEU A 251 1.82 -11.62 22.43
CA LEU A 251 2.39 -11.23 21.14
C LEU A 251 3.48 -12.20 20.68
N VAL A 252 4.38 -12.63 21.59
CA VAL A 252 5.45 -13.58 21.27
C VAL A 252 4.87 -14.95 20.92
N THR A 253 4.00 -15.50 21.78
CA THR A 253 3.35 -16.80 21.53
C THR A 253 2.47 -16.74 20.28
N GLY A 254 1.76 -15.62 20.06
CA GLY A 254 1.00 -15.40 18.84
C GLY A 254 1.87 -15.39 17.59
N MET A 255 3.02 -14.71 17.62
CA MET A 255 3.97 -14.66 16.51
C MET A 255 4.56 -16.04 16.22
N VAL A 256 4.94 -16.78 17.26
CA VAL A 256 5.41 -18.18 17.11
C VAL A 256 4.32 -19.04 16.47
N GLY A 257 3.07 -18.92 16.92
CA GLY A 257 1.93 -19.62 16.33
C GLY A 257 1.69 -19.26 14.86
N LEU A 258 1.84 -17.98 14.48
CA LEU A 258 1.77 -17.53 13.09
C LEU A 258 2.90 -18.12 12.23
N CYS A 259 4.13 -18.12 12.73
CA CYS A 259 5.27 -18.71 12.03
C CYS A 259 5.10 -20.22 11.83
N LEU A 260 4.72 -20.95 12.88
CA LEU A 260 4.46 -22.38 12.83
C LEU A 260 3.28 -22.71 11.90
N GLY A 261 2.21 -21.92 11.97
CA GLY A 261 1.04 -22.09 11.11
C GLY A 261 1.33 -21.82 9.63
N ALA A 262 2.09 -20.76 9.34
CA ALA A 262 2.51 -20.45 7.97
C ALA A 262 3.44 -21.53 7.41
N TYR A 263 4.40 -22.01 8.23
CA TYR A 263 5.27 -23.12 7.84
C TYR A 263 4.47 -24.40 7.59
N GLY A 264 3.57 -24.78 8.50
CA GLY A 264 2.75 -25.99 8.38
C GLY A 264 1.71 -25.96 7.25
N LEU A 265 1.42 -24.80 6.66
CA LEU A 265 0.60 -24.67 5.46
C LEU A 265 1.41 -24.87 4.16
N VAL A 266 2.72 -24.66 4.21
CA VAL A 266 3.62 -24.81 3.05
C VAL A 266 4.27 -26.18 3.04
N ASP A 267 4.55 -26.74 4.22
CA ASP A 267 5.21 -28.02 4.38
C ASP A 267 4.24 -29.20 4.25
N ALA A 268 4.40 -29.99 3.19
CA ALA A 268 3.60 -31.17 2.91
C ALA A 268 3.84 -32.33 3.90
N SER A 269 4.92 -32.29 4.69
CA SER A 269 5.23 -33.32 5.68
C SER A 269 4.56 -33.11 7.04
N THR A 270 4.00 -31.92 7.27
CA THR A 270 3.26 -31.60 8.50
C THR A 270 1.85 -32.24 8.45
N PRO A 271 1.36 -32.88 9.53
CA PRO A 271 -0.02 -33.36 9.59
C PRO A 271 -1.00 -32.22 9.27
N GLY A 272 -1.80 -32.38 8.21
CA GLY A 272 -2.64 -31.30 7.66
C GLY A 272 -3.63 -30.65 8.64
N GLY A 273 -3.85 -31.27 9.80
CA GLY A 273 -4.66 -30.72 10.89
C GLY A 273 -3.95 -29.70 11.80
N LEU A 274 -2.63 -29.45 11.68
CA LEU A 274 -1.90 -28.58 12.61
C LEU A 274 -1.63 -27.17 12.08
N GLY A 275 -1.35 -27.01 10.78
CA GLY A 275 -0.97 -25.71 10.21
C GLY A 275 -2.06 -24.64 10.36
N LEU A 276 -3.28 -24.95 9.92
CA LEU A 276 -4.40 -24.00 9.93
C LEU A 276 -4.84 -23.63 11.35
N PRO A 277 -5.02 -24.58 12.31
CA PRO A 277 -5.31 -24.24 13.69
C PRO A 277 -4.20 -23.44 14.38
N ALA A 278 -2.93 -23.75 14.11
CA ALA A 278 -1.81 -22.98 14.64
C ALA A 278 -1.82 -21.53 14.12
N LEU A 279 -2.12 -21.33 12.82
CA LEU A 279 -2.25 -20.00 12.23
C LEU A 279 -3.41 -19.21 12.85
N ILE A 280 -4.58 -19.85 13.05
CA ILE A 280 -5.74 -19.22 13.70
C ILE A 280 -5.43 -18.87 15.15
N ALA A 281 -4.89 -19.83 15.92
CA ALA A 281 -4.54 -19.61 17.32
C ALA A 281 -3.49 -18.49 17.46
N GLY A 282 -2.45 -18.49 16.61
CA GLY A 282 -1.44 -17.43 16.54
C GLY A 282 -2.05 -16.06 16.24
N SER A 283 -2.95 -16.00 15.24
CA SER A 283 -3.69 -14.78 14.88
C SER A 283 -4.52 -14.24 16.05
N VAL A 284 -5.28 -15.12 16.73
CA VAL A 284 -6.12 -14.76 17.88
C VAL A 284 -5.27 -14.24 19.03
N LEU A 285 -4.16 -14.90 19.35
CA LEU A 285 -3.23 -14.47 20.40
C LEU A 285 -2.59 -13.11 20.08
N CYS A 286 -2.17 -12.89 18.83
CA CYS A 286 -1.66 -11.60 18.38
C CYS A 286 -2.71 -10.49 18.50
N VAL A 287 -3.94 -10.73 18.04
CA VAL A 287 -5.04 -9.76 18.14
C VAL A 287 -5.37 -9.47 19.61
N ALA A 288 -5.44 -10.50 20.46
CA ALA A 288 -5.66 -10.33 21.90
C ALA A 288 -4.53 -9.49 22.54
N GLY A 289 -3.27 -9.78 22.20
CA GLY A 289 -2.11 -9.00 22.63
C GLY A 289 -2.22 -7.52 22.21
N LEU A 290 -2.59 -7.25 20.96
CA LEU A 290 -2.77 -5.89 20.43
C LEU A 290 -3.97 -5.17 21.06
N VAL A 291 -5.09 -5.84 21.31
CA VAL A 291 -6.27 -5.25 21.96
C VAL A 291 -5.95 -4.91 23.42
N LEU A 292 -5.33 -5.83 24.17
CA LEU A 292 -4.94 -5.61 25.56
C LEU A 292 -3.82 -4.56 25.69
N GLY A 293 -2.92 -4.48 24.71
CA GLY A 293 -1.93 -3.41 24.62
C GLY A 293 -2.59 -2.06 24.30
N GLY A 294 -3.57 -2.05 23.39
CA GLY A 294 -4.24 -0.85 22.90
C GLY A 294 -5.20 -0.22 23.88
N ARG A 295 -5.83 -1.00 24.78
CA ARG A 295 -6.69 -0.48 25.87
C ARG A 295 -6.00 0.51 26.80
N ARG A 296 -4.66 0.56 26.79
CA ARG A 296 -3.83 1.40 27.67
C ARG A 296 -3.57 2.78 27.09
N VAL A 297 -3.81 2.94 25.79
CA VAL A 297 -3.53 4.18 25.08
C VAL A 297 -4.83 4.96 24.94
N HIS A 298 -4.96 6.03 25.73
CA HIS A 298 -6.04 7.00 25.59
C HIS A 298 -5.74 7.95 24.42
N ALA A 299 -5.99 7.50 23.20
CA ALA A 299 -5.91 8.32 22.00
C ALA A 299 -7.29 8.50 21.39
N THR A 300 -7.71 9.75 21.20
CA THR A 300 -8.94 10.09 20.46
C THR A 300 -8.61 10.29 18.98
N ARG A 301 -9.48 9.78 18.09
CA ARG A 301 -9.34 9.96 16.64
C ARG A 301 -10.33 11.01 16.16
N TYR A 302 -9.83 12.13 15.65
CA TYR A 302 -10.64 13.28 15.22
C TYR A 302 -11.61 12.99 14.06
N ARG A 303 -11.48 11.88 13.33
CA ARG A 303 -12.48 11.40 12.36
C ARG A 303 -12.17 9.93 12.00
N PRO A 304 -12.72 8.93 12.70
CA PRO A 304 -12.43 7.54 12.40
C PRO A 304 -12.91 7.18 10.99
N ASP A 305 -12.07 6.47 10.25
CA ASP A 305 -12.47 5.88 8.96
C ASP A 305 -13.48 4.75 9.26
N PRO A 306 -14.75 4.85 8.81
CA PRO A 306 -15.76 3.88 9.20
C PRO A 306 -15.51 2.56 8.47
N TRP A 307 -15.40 1.47 9.22
CA TRP A 307 -15.40 0.12 8.67
C TRP A 307 -16.84 -0.32 8.40
N GLY A 308 -17.21 -0.49 7.13
CA GLY A 308 -18.55 -0.84 6.72
C GLY A 308 -18.62 -2.09 5.85
N LEU A 309 -19.80 -2.34 5.28
CA LEU A 309 -20.03 -3.43 4.35
C LEU A 309 -19.09 -3.42 3.14
N PRO A 310 -18.76 -2.26 2.51
CA PRO A 310 -17.84 -2.26 1.37
C PRO A 310 -16.43 -2.75 1.73
N GLU A 311 -15.91 -2.43 2.92
CA GLU A 311 -14.61 -2.94 3.39
C GLU A 311 -14.62 -4.47 3.55
N TRP A 312 -15.67 -5.01 4.17
CA TRP A 312 -15.84 -6.46 4.32
C TRP A 312 -15.95 -7.17 2.97
N LEU A 313 -16.70 -6.61 2.03
CA LEU A 313 -16.83 -7.18 0.69
C LEU A 313 -15.49 -7.19 -0.05
N VAL A 314 -14.72 -6.10 0.01
CA VAL A 314 -13.38 -6.04 -0.62
C VAL A 314 -12.43 -7.05 0.00
N LEU A 315 -12.43 -7.20 1.32
CA LEU A 315 -11.65 -8.24 1.99
C LEU A 315 -12.08 -9.65 1.58
N ALA A 316 -13.38 -9.92 1.56
CA ALA A 316 -13.91 -11.21 1.13
C ALA A 316 -13.49 -11.53 -0.32
N CYS A 317 -13.44 -10.52 -1.21
CA CYS A 317 -13.00 -10.70 -2.59
C CYS A 317 -11.52 -11.13 -2.70
N GLY A 318 -10.67 -10.83 -1.71
CA GLY A 318 -9.31 -11.35 -1.66
C GLY A 318 -9.20 -12.69 -0.91
N ALA A 319 -9.99 -12.84 0.16
CA ALA A 319 -9.98 -14.04 1.00
C ALA A 319 -10.57 -15.28 0.30
N VAL A 320 -11.59 -15.10 -0.55
CA VAL A 320 -12.23 -16.20 -1.29
C VAL A 320 -11.25 -16.87 -2.27
N PRO A 321 -10.55 -16.15 -3.18
CA PRO A 321 -9.52 -16.77 -4.00
C PRO A 321 -8.41 -17.43 -3.18
N ALA A 322 -7.98 -16.78 -2.09
CA ALA A 322 -6.95 -17.34 -1.19
C ALA A 322 -7.37 -18.70 -0.61
N ALA A 323 -8.61 -18.79 -0.10
CA ALA A 323 -9.15 -20.00 0.50
C ALA A 323 -9.36 -21.11 -0.54
N LEU A 324 -9.96 -20.79 -1.69
CA LEU A 324 -10.28 -21.79 -2.72
C LEU A 324 -9.02 -22.37 -3.36
N LEU A 325 -8.02 -21.55 -3.73
CA LEU A 325 -6.77 -22.07 -4.29
C LEU A 325 -5.96 -22.84 -3.25
N SER A 326 -5.94 -22.40 -1.99
CA SER A 326 -5.29 -23.15 -0.89
C SER A 326 -5.97 -24.48 -0.60
N ALA A 327 -7.28 -24.59 -0.87
CA ALA A 327 -8.01 -25.84 -0.79
C ALA A 327 -7.80 -26.76 -2.01
N GLY A 328 -6.95 -26.36 -2.97
CA GLY A 328 -6.65 -27.15 -4.17
C GLY A 328 -7.75 -27.11 -5.23
N VAL A 329 -8.66 -26.12 -5.20
CA VAL A 329 -9.69 -25.96 -6.24
C VAL A 329 -9.01 -25.73 -7.58
N GLY A 330 -9.31 -26.59 -8.55
CA GLY A 330 -8.65 -26.63 -9.87
C GLY A 330 -7.73 -27.84 -10.06
N GLY A 331 -7.31 -28.49 -8.97
CA GLY A 331 -6.43 -29.66 -8.99
C GLY A 331 -4.95 -29.29 -9.12
N ALA A 332 -4.09 -29.99 -8.39
CA ALA A 332 -2.65 -29.68 -8.30
C ALA A 332 -1.95 -29.64 -9.68
N ALA A 333 -2.28 -30.59 -10.56
CA ALA A 333 -1.69 -30.67 -11.90
C ALA A 333 -2.05 -29.49 -12.81
N ALA A 334 -3.23 -28.88 -12.64
CA ALA A 334 -3.64 -27.72 -13.43
C ALA A 334 -3.14 -26.40 -12.83
N LEU A 335 -2.93 -26.34 -11.51
CA LEU A 335 -2.33 -25.17 -10.84
C LEU A 335 -0.82 -25.06 -11.05
N HIS A 336 -0.17 -26.22 -11.30
CA HIS A 336 1.26 -26.35 -11.55
C HIS A 336 1.50 -27.15 -12.84
N PRO A 337 1.30 -26.54 -14.02
CA PRO A 337 1.51 -27.22 -15.29
C PRO A 337 2.96 -27.70 -15.42
N SER A 338 3.15 -28.95 -15.88
CA SER A 338 4.48 -29.51 -16.09
C SER A 338 5.20 -28.76 -17.21
N THR A 339 6.47 -28.45 -16.97
CA THR A 339 7.38 -27.91 -17.97
C THR A 339 8.25 -28.98 -18.62
N ASP A 340 8.20 -30.22 -18.12
CA ASP A 340 8.95 -31.38 -18.61
C ASP A 340 8.06 -32.64 -18.54
N PRO A 341 7.52 -33.13 -19.68
CA PRO A 341 7.54 -32.52 -21.01
C PRO A 341 6.70 -31.23 -21.10
N PRO A 342 6.97 -30.33 -22.07
CA PRO A 342 6.23 -29.08 -22.22
C PRO A 342 4.81 -29.35 -22.72
N VAL A 343 3.81 -29.11 -21.87
CA VAL A 343 2.39 -29.23 -22.21
C VAL A 343 1.72 -27.86 -22.08
N TRP A 344 0.81 -27.55 -23.01
CA TRP A 344 0.04 -26.31 -22.92
C TRP A 344 -0.89 -26.34 -21.70
N PRO A 345 -0.87 -25.31 -20.83
CA PRO A 345 -1.73 -25.28 -19.65
C PRO A 345 -3.21 -25.26 -20.03
N VAL A 346 -3.97 -26.19 -19.46
CA VAL A 346 -5.43 -26.19 -19.54
C VAL A 346 -5.97 -25.27 -18.48
N LEU A 347 -6.86 -24.33 -18.84
CA LEU A 347 -7.41 -23.37 -17.90
C LEU A 347 -8.32 -24.06 -16.86
N PRO A 348 -7.93 -24.14 -15.57
CA PRO A 348 -8.81 -24.69 -14.54
C PRO A 348 -9.96 -23.71 -14.25
N ILE A 349 -11.14 -24.01 -14.78
CA ILE A 349 -12.32 -23.12 -14.70
C ILE A 349 -12.65 -22.77 -13.24
N GLY A 350 -12.55 -23.74 -12.32
CA GLY A 350 -12.81 -23.50 -10.88
C GLY A 350 -11.87 -22.45 -10.27
N ALA A 351 -10.56 -22.54 -10.55
CA ALA A 351 -9.59 -21.57 -10.04
C ALA A 351 -9.73 -20.21 -10.75
N ALA A 352 -10.02 -20.20 -12.05
CA ALA A 352 -10.29 -18.97 -12.79
C ALA A 352 -11.51 -18.23 -12.24
N LEU A 353 -12.62 -18.94 -11.98
CA LEU A 353 -13.82 -18.38 -11.34
C LEU A 353 -13.53 -17.86 -9.94
N ALA A 354 -12.74 -18.59 -9.14
CA ALA A 354 -12.31 -18.15 -7.82
C ALA A 354 -11.52 -16.83 -7.88
N LEU A 355 -10.56 -16.71 -8.81
CA LEU A 355 -9.78 -15.49 -9.02
C LEU A 355 -10.66 -14.32 -9.51
N LEU A 356 -11.64 -14.57 -10.38
CA LEU A 356 -12.57 -13.54 -10.87
C LEU A 356 -13.38 -12.86 -9.74
N VAL A 357 -13.61 -13.54 -8.61
CA VAL A 357 -14.18 -12.90 -7.41
C VAL A 357 -13.30 -11.73 -6.94
N GLY A 358 -11.98 -11.84 -7.10
CA GLY A 358 -11.01 -10.78 -6.83
C GLY A 358 -11.18 -9.53 -7.68
N ALA A 359 -11.91 -9.58 -8.80
CA ALA A 359 -12.23 -8.42 -9.64
C ALA A 359 -13.44 -7.62 -9.15
N LEU A 360 -14.31 -8.22 -8.32
CA LEU A 360 -15.53 -7.58 -7.83
C LEU A 360 -15.32 -6.24 -7.10
N PRO A 361 -14.19 -5.96 -6.41
CA PRO A 361 -13.90 -4.63 -5.87
C PRO A 361 -13.96 -3.52 -6.92
N ALA A 362 -13.71 -3.84 -8.21
CA ALA A 362 -13.86 -2.87 -9.30
C ALA A 362 -15.28 -2.32 -9.45
N VAL A 363 -16.31 -3.03 -8.95
CA VAL A 363 -17.73 -2.63 -9.00
C VAL A 363 -18.30 -2.37 -7.59
N VAL A 364 -17.94 -3.20 -6.62
CA VAL A 364 -18.49 -3.18 -5.26
C VAL A 364 -17.94 -2.03 -4.42
N ALA A 365 -16.70 -1.61 -4.66
CA ALA A 365 -16.13 -0.48 -3.93
C ALA A 365 -16.95 0.81 -4.19
N PRO A 366 -17.03 1.74 -3.20
CA PRO A 366 -17.56 3.08 -3.45
C PRO A 366 -16.67 3.83 -4.46
N PRO A 367 -17.24 4.76 -5.25
CA PRO A 367 -16.48 5.51 -6.22
C PRO A 367 -15.38 6.35 -5.52
N PRO A 368 -14.16 6.41 -6.08
CA PRO A 368 -13.09 7.19 -5.49
C PRO A 368 -13.41 8.69 -5.57
N VAL A 369 -12.93 9.45 -4.57
CA VAL A 369 -13.00 10.92 -4.61
C VAL A 369 -11.95 11.41 -5.62
N ARG A 370 -12.42 11.78 -6.83
CA ARG A 370 -11.60 12.43 -7.87
C ARG A 370 -11.72 13.94 -7.75
N ALA A 371 -10.60 14.66 -7.83
CA ALA A 371 -10.52 16.10 -7.63
C ALA A 371 -11.34 16.89 -8.67
N ALA A 372 -11.45 16.37 -9.90
CA ALA A 372 -12.15 17.04 -11.00
C ALA A 372 -13.68 17.14 -10.82
N ALA A 373 -14.32 16.13 -10.21
CA ALA A 373 -15.77 16.11 -10.05
C ALA A 373 -16.29 17.17 -9.05
N GLY A 374 -15.44 17.59 -8.10
CA GLY A 374 -15.79 18.62 -7.13
C GLY A 374 -15.86 20.02 -7.74
N VAL A 375 -14.96 20.33 -8.68
CA VAL A 375 -14.93 21.63 -9.36
C VAL A 375 -16.12 21.79 -10.31
N GLU A 376 -16.48 20.73 -11.03
CA GLU A 376 -17.61 20.72 -11.97
C GLU A 376 -18.99 20.76 -11.30
N ALA A 377 -19.11 20.14 -10.11
CA ALA A 377 -20.32 20.24 -9.30
C ALA A 377 -20.47 21.63 -8.67
N MET A 378 -19.34 22.23 -8.26
CA MET A 378 -19.32 23.58 -7.70
C MET A 378 -19.59 24.65 -8.77
N SER A 379 -19.08 24.48 -10.00
CA SER A 379 -19.42 25.36 -11.12
C SER A 379 -20.89 25.25 -11.51
N ARG A 380 -21.44 24.03 -11.63
CA ARG A 380 -22.87 23.81 -11.92
C ARG A 380 -23.80 24.36 -10.84
N SER A 381 -23.38 24.32 -9.57
CA SER A 381 -24.13 24.95 -8.47
C SER A 381 -24.09 26.47 -8.57
N SER A 382 -22.92 27.05 -8.87
CA SER A 382 -22.76 28.50 -9.03
C SER A 382 -23.54 29.03 -10.23
N THR A 383 -23.56 28.32 -11.36
CA THR A 383 -24.34 28.70 -12.56
C THR A 383 -25.86 28.62 -12.32
N LYS A 384 -26.32 27.71 -11.45
CA LYS A 384 -27.75 27.62 -11.08
C LYS A 384 -28.20 28.70 -10.10
N LEU A 385 -27.29 29.22 -9.28
CA LEU A 385 -27.56 30.34 -8.36
C LEU A 385 -27.52 31.70 -9.07
N SER A 386 -26.79 31.81 -10.19
CA SER A 386 -26.80 32.98 -11.08
C SER A 386 -27.85 32.85 -12.19
N GLY A 387 -29.13 32.70 -11.82
CA GLY A 387 -30.25 32.93 -12.74
C GLY A 387 -30.27 34.40 -13.24
N PRO A 388 -30.94 34.70 -14.36
CA PRO A 388 -30.87 36.02 -14.98
C PRO A 388 -31.37 37.09 -14.01
N SER A 389 -30.50 38.03 -13.67
CA SER A 389 -30.86 39.23 -12.92
C SER A 389 -31.88 40.03 -13.75
N PRO A 390 -33.01 40.49 -13.17
CA PRO A 390 -33.95 41.31 -13.91
C PRO A 390 -33.28 42.65 -14.23
N SER A 391 -32.83 42.80 -15.46
CA SER A 391 -32.42 44.09 -16.00
C SER A 391 -33.65 44.96 -16.20
N GLY A 392 -33.77 46.03 -15.41
CA GLY A 392 -34.72 47.10 -15.70
C GLY A 392 -34.89 48.11 -14.55
N GLY A 393 -34.42 49.35 -14.75
CA GLY A 393 -35.07 50.54 -14.17
C GLY A 393 -34.25 51.43 -13.21
N VAL A 394 -33.40 52.29 -13.78
CA VAL A 394 -33.27 53.75 -13.52
C VAL A 394 -33.29 54.29 -12.07
N GLY A 395 -32.12 54.74 -11.60
CA GLY A 395 -31.81 56.13 -11.21
C GLY A 395 -32.41 56.78 -9.94
N ALA A 396 -31.55 57.08 -8.95
CA ALA A 396 -31.57 58.31 -8.14
C ALA A 396 -30.24 58.49 -7.35
N PRO A 397 -29.59 59.69 -7.36
CA PRO A 397 -28.41 59.98 -6.53
C PRO A 397 -28.70 61.03 -5.43
N VAL A 398 -28.30 60.79 -4.18
CA VAL A 398 -28.17 61.78 -3.08
C VAL A 398 -27.17 61.18 -2.05
N GLU A 399 -25.91 61.63 -1.87
CA GLU A 399 -25.36 62.85 -1.23
C GLU A 399 -24.97 62.65 0.27
N GLY A 400 -23.74 63.08 0.64
CA GLY A 400 -23.22 63.25 2.02
C GLY A 400 -22.68 61.97 2.69
N VAL A 401 -21.50 61.88 3.32
CA VAL A 401 -20.78 62.82 4.21
C VAL A 401 -19.28 62.46 4.22
N ARG A 402 -18.43 63.49 4.19
CA ARG A 402 -16.96 63.47 4.35
C ARG A 402 -16.54 63.51 5.83
N ASP A 403 -15.40 62.86 6.09
CA ASP A 403 -14.30 63.19 7.02
C ASP A 403 -14.58 63.80 8.41
N ALA A 404 -14.35 62.99 9.44
CA ALA A 404 -13.61 63.26 10.68
C ALA A 404 -13.41 61.88 11.34
N ASP A 405 -12.24 61.44 11.81
CA ASP A 405 -11.37 62.11 12.75
C ASP A 405 -10.03 61.33 12.80
N ALA A 406 -8.92 62.06 12.69
CA ALA A 406 -7.58 61.54 12.86
C ALA A 406 -6.86 62.42 13.86
N ARG A 407 -6.48 61.83 15.00
CA ARG A 407 -5.28 62.07 15.84
C ARG A 407 -5.63 61.99 17.33
N ARG A 408 -4.97 61.06 18.04
CA ARG A 408 -4.07 61.40 19.14
C ARG A 408 -3.18 60.20 19.51
N VAL A 409 -1.89 60.45 19.35
CA VAL A 409 -0.74 59.74 19.92
C VAL A 409 -0.53 60.28 21.34
N THR A 410 -0.21 59.41 22.30
CA THR A 410 0.85 59.56 23.33
C THR A 410 0.88 58.35 24.28
N GLU A 411 1.91 57.52 24.10
CA GLU A 411 2.86 56.90 25.05
C GLU A 411 2.48 56.34 26.46
N PRO A 412 3.33 55.43 27.00
CA PRO A 412 3.00 54.44 28.02
C PRO A 412 3.39 54.84 29.45
N ALA A 413 2.83 54.15 30.45
CA ALA A 413 3.27 54.23 31.84
C ALA A 413 3.77 52.86 32.33
N GLU A 414 5.04 52.80 32.69
CA GLU A 414 5.59 51.89 33.69
C GLU A 414 5.01 52.24 35.08
N MET A 415 4.64 51.24 35.89
CA MET A 415 5.04 51.17 37.31
C MET A 415 4.68 49.82 37.95
N THR A 416 5.72 49.19 38.49
CA THR A 416 5.82 48.19 39.57
C THR A 416 4.60 47.96 40.48
N THR A 417 4.27 46.68 40.70
CA THR A 417 4.52 45.96 41.97
C THR A 417 4.57 44.45 41.73
#